data_AF-A0A3D3WFB0-F1
#
_entry.id   AF-A0A3D3WFB0-F1
#
_cell.length_a   1.000
_cell.length_b   1.000
_cell.length_c   1.000
_cell.angle_alpha   90.00
_cell.angle_beta   90.00
_cell.angle_gamma   90.00
#
_symmetry.space_group_name_H-M   'P 1'
#
loop_
_entity.id
_entity.type
_entity.pdbx_description
1 polymer ?
#
loop_
_entity_poly.entity_id
_entity_poly.type
_entity_poly.pdbx_seq_one_letter_code
_entity_poly.pdbx_strand_id
1 'polypeptide(L)'
;MSLFRLYFISFIILVFSNANIALADSRQSGLGLGFNIMQSIWQGKKDNPKMTKCRLIKRKINAGDQMCVYKGAQNTFVAIYNDKGAFCPNSMLCKLNPDDSKTVGSFVQAFMKK
;
A
#
# COMPACT_ATOMS: atom_id res chain seq x y z
N MET A 1 50.70 2.03 38.97
CA MET A 1 49.72 2.07 37.86
C MET A 1 49.57 3.52 37.45
N SER A 2 50.16 3.93 36.32
CA SER A 2 50.32 5.36 35.98
C SER A 2 48.98 6.06 35.76
N LEU A 3 48.78 7.23 36.37
CA LEU A 3 47.60 8.11 36.17
C LEU A 3 47.30 8.35 34.69
N PHE A 4 48.33 8.31 33.83
CA PHE A 4 48.19 8.46 32.39
C PHE A 4 47.39 7.31 31.75
N ARG A 5 47.54 6.07 32.24
CA ARG A 5 46.74 4.92 31.78
C ARG A 5 45.27 5.04 32.19
N LEU A 6 45.00 5.53 33.40
CA LEU A 6 43.62 5.73 33.88
C LEU A 6 42.89 6.83 33.09
N TYR A 7 43.57 7.93 32.76
CA TYR A 7 43.02 8.99 31.90
C TYR A 7 42.77 8.50 30.47
N PHE A 8 43.70 7.72 29.90
CA PHE A 8 43.57 7.20 28.54
C PHE A 8 42.40 6.20 28.42
N ILE A 9 42.20 5.35 29.44
CA ILE A 9 41.07 4.41 29.48
C ILE A 9 39.75 5.17 29.66
N SER A 10 39.71 6.19 30.51
CA SER A 10 38.50 7.01 30.71
C SER A 10 38.09 7.79 29.46
N PHE A 11 39.04 8.24 28.65
CA PHE A 11 38.77 8.95 27.40
C PHE A 11 38.18 8.03 26.33
N ILE A 12 38.65 6.79 26.24
CA ILE A 12 38.12 5.79 25.29
C ILE A 12 36.65 5.45 25.61
N ILE A 13 36.29 5.29 26.89
CA ILE A 13 34.92 4.95 27.31
C ILE A 13 33.92 6.06 26.97
N LEU A 14 34.32 7.34 27.08
CA LEU A 14 33.49 8.50 26.75
C LEU A 14 33.21 8.67 25.25
N VAL A 15 34.05 8.13 24.37
CA VAL A 15 33.89 8.22 22.90
C VAL A 15 32.91 7.15 22.37
N PHE A 16 32.81 5.99 23.02
CA PHE A 16 31.93 4.89 22.58
C PHE A 16 30.47 5.00 23.04
N SER A 17 30.15 5.89 23.99
CA SER A 17 28.78 6.04 24.52
C SER A 17 27.79 6.77 23.59
N ASN A 18 28.23 7.25 22.41
CA ASN A 18 27.40 8.01 21.48
C ASN A 18 27.06 7.27 20.17
N ALA A 19 27.18 5.94 20.14
CA ALA A 19 26.65 5.16 19.03
C ALA A 19 25.12 5.07 19.14
N ASN A 20 24.42 6.11 18.69
CA ASN A 20 22.99 6.02 18.40
C ASN A 20 22.81 5.04 17.25
N ILE A 21 22.46 3.79 17.56
CA ILE A 21 22.05 2.81 16.55
C ILE A 21 20.67 3.26 16.08
N ALA A 22 20.64 4.11 15.06
CA ALA A 22 19.42 4.38 14.30
C ALA A 22 19.02 3.08 13.60
N LEU A 23 18.17 2.29 14.25
CA LEU A 23 17.45 1.19 13.60
C LEU A 23 16.54 1.83 12.56
N ALA A 24 16.96 1.80 11.30
CA ALA A 24 16.10 2.19 10.20
C ALA A 24 14.85 1.29 10.22
N ASP A 25 13.69 1.88 10.55
CA ASP A 25 12.42 1.15 10.59
C ASP A 25 12.00 0.78 9.16
N SER A 26 12.36 -0.43 8.74
CA SER A 26 12.04 -0.97 7.43
C SER A 26 10.54 -1.19 7.22
N ARG A 27 9.70 -0.98 8.23
CA ARG A 27 8.25 -1.20 8.18
C ARG A 27 7.49 -0.21 7.29
N GLN A 28 8.14 0.85 6.82
CA GLN A 28 7.49 1.89 6.01
C GLN A 28 7.96 1.94 4.55
N SER A 29 8.47 0.84 4.02
CA SER A 29 8.62 0.67 2.57
C SER A 29 7.45 -0.17 2.04
N GLY A 30 6.65 0.37 1.11
CA GLY A 30 5.52 -0.35 0.50
C GLY A 30 5.89 -1.68 -0.15
N LEU A 31 7.19 -1.89 -0.41
CA LEU A 31 7.81 -3.15 -0.84
C LEU A 31 7.56 -4.30 0.16
N GLY A 32 7.60 -4.03 1.47
CA GLY A 32 7.42 -5.05 2.50
C GLY A 32 6.01 -5.63 2.55
N LEU A 33 4.99 -4.83 2.25
CA LEU A 33 3.59 -5.29 2.22
C LEU A 33 3.35 -6.29 1.09
N GLY A 34 3.88 -6.00 -0.11
CA GLY A 34 3.81 -6.92 -1.25
C GLY A 34 4.56 -8.22 -0.97
N PHE A 35 5.77 -8.11 -0.45
CA PHE A 35 6.61 -9.28 -0.12
C PHE A 35 5.96 -10.20 0.92
N ASN A 36 5.41 -9.66 2.01
CA ASN A 36 4.74 -10.46 3.05
C ASN A 36 3.52 -11.23 2.50
N ILE A 37 2.75 -10.61 1.61
CA ILE A 37 1.62 -11.30 0.94
C ILE A 37 2.15 -12.42 0.05
N MET A 38 3.19 -12.16 -0.76
CA MET A 38 3.79 -13.18 -1.63
C MET A 38 4.41 -14.34 -0.83
N GLN A 39 5.09 -14.05 0.27
CA GLN A 39 5.66 -15.05 1.17
C GLN A 39 4.56 -15.96 1.75
N SER A 40 3.42 -15.38 2.14
CA SER A 40 2.27 -16.15 2.66
C SER A 40 1.68 -17.07 1.59
N ILE A 41 1.64 -16.62 0.34
CA ILE A 41 1.21 -17.43 -0.81
C ILE A 41 2.19 -18.58 -1.07
N TRP A 42 3.49 -18.31 -1.10
CA TRP A 42 4.51 -19.34 -1.33
C TRP A 42 4.55 -20.40 -0.22
N GLN A 43 4.23 -20.01 1.01
CA GLN A 43 4.08 -20.94 2.14
C GLN A 43 2.75 -21.71 2.12
N GLY A 44 1.88 -21.47 1.13
CA GLY A 44 0.56 -22.11 1.04
C GLY A 44 -0.44 -21.63 2.11
N LYS A 45 -0.12 -20.56 2.85
CA LYS A 45 -1.01 -19.99 3.89
C LYS A 45 -2.11 -19.11 3.30
N LYS A 46 -1.97 -18.71 2.04
CA LYS A 46 -2.92 -17.85 1.33
C LYS A 46 -3.01 -18.27 -0.13
N ASP A 47 -4.22 -18.27 -0.65
CA ASP A 47 -4.44 -18.53 -2.07
C ASP A 47 -3.98 -17.36 -2.95
N ASN A 48 -3.56 -17.70 -4.16
CA ASN A 48 -3.32 -16.72 -5.21
C ASN A 48 -4.61 -15.93 -5.49
N PRO A 49 -4.55 -14.58 -5.53
CA PRO A 49 -5.72 -13.79 -5.87
C PRO A 49 -6.17 -14.11 -7.29
N LYS A 50 -7.41 -14.58 -7.43
CA LYS A 50 -8.03 -14.75 -8.75
C LYS A 50 -8.24 -13.38 -9.37
N MET A 51 -7.79 -13.21 -10.61
CA MET A 51 -7.92 -11.97 -11.36
C MET A 51 -9.02 -12.10 -12.42
N THR A 52 -9.70 -11.01 -12.74
CA THR A 52 -10.68 -10.93 -13.82
C THR A 52 -10.50 -9.64 -14.62
N LYS A 53 -10.97 -9.64 -15.88
CA LYS A 53 -10.97 -8.44 -16.71
C LYS A 53 -12.11 -7.53 -16.25
N CYS A 54 -11.75 -6.37 -15.73
CA CYS A 54 -12.65 -5.31 -15.33
C CYS A 54 -12.78 -4.29 -16.47
N ARG A 55 -14.02 -3.94 -16.85
CA ARG A 55 -14.30 -2.89 -17.84
C ARG A 55 -14.81 -1.63 -17.14
N LEU A 56 -14.41 -0.48 -17.64
CA LEU A 56 -14.87 0.81 -17.14
C LEU A 56 -16.37 0.97 -17.42
N ILE A 57 -17.13 1.33 -16.39
CA ILE A 57 -18.59 1.48 -16.49
C ILE A 57 -19.10 2.85 -16.04
N LYS A 58 -18.34 3.57 -15.21
CA LYS A 58 -18.72 4.92 -14.75
C LYS A 58 -17.48 5.77 -14.55
N ARG A 59 -17.57 7.04 -14.97
CA ARG A 59 -16.66 8.11 -14.56
C ARG A 59 -17.44 9.19 -13.84
N LYS A 60 -16.86 9.77 -12.79
CA LYS A 60 -17.42 10.92 -12.09
C LYS A 60 -16.30 11.88 -11.71
N ILE A 61 -16.55 13.18 -11.80
CA ILE A 61 -15.62 14.23 -11.40
C ILE A 61 -16.28 14.99 -10.25
N ASN A 62 -15.52 15.30 -9.20
CA ASN A 62 -15.94 16.10 -8.06
C ASN A 62 -14.77 16.92 -7.53
N ALA A 63 -14.93 18.23 -7.37
CA ALA A 63 -13.97 19.14 -6.74
C ALA A 63 -12.47 18.98 -7.13
N GLY A 64 -12.17 18.71 -8.40
CA GLY A 64 -10.78 18.53 -8.87
C GLY A 64 -10.30 17.08 -8.86
N ASP A 65 -11.07 16.16 -8.28
CA ASP A 65 -10.84 14.72 -8.33
C ASP A 65 -11.70 14.06 -9.42
N GLN A 66 -11.28 12.87 -9.84
CA GLN A 66 -11.98 11.98 -10.76
C GLN A 66 -12.02 10.55 -10.20
N MET A 67 -13.20 9.95 -10.21
CA MET A 67 -13.41 8.53 -9.92
C MET A 67 -13.75 7.76 -11.20
N CYS A 68 -13.16 6.58 -11.34
CA CYS A 68 -13.43 5.62 -12.41
C CYS A 68 -13.81 4.26 -11.83
N VAL A 69 -15.05 3.84 -12.09
CA VAL A 69 -15.63 2.59 -11.58
C VAL A 69 -15.62 1.54 -12.66
N TYR A 70 -15.12 0.37 -12.32
CA TYR A 70 -14.98 -0.79 -13.19
C TYR A 70 -15.85 -1.94 -12.71
N LYS A 71 -16.37 -2.73 -13.66
CA LYS A 71 -17.11 -3.97 -13.41
C LYS A 71 -16.36 -5.17 -14.02
N GLY A 72 -16.13 -6.18 -13.19
CA GLY A 72 -15.58 -7.49 -13.58
C GLY A 72 -16.63 -8.58 -13.62
N ALA A 73 -16.17 -9.84 -13.74
CA ALA A 73 -17.03 -11.01 -13.57
C ALA A 73 -17.64 -11.06 -12.15
N GLN A 74 -18.73 -11.81 -11.99
CA GLN A 74 -19.40 -12.04 -10.69
C GLN A 74 -19.72 -10.76 -9.91
N ASN A 75 -20.11 -9.70 -10.64
CA ASN A 75 -20.42 -8.39 -10.06
C ASN A 75 -19.31 -7.81 -9.18
N THR A 76 -18.05 -8.15 -9.44
CA THR A 76 -16.92 -7.46 -8.80
C THR A 76 -16.86 -6.01 -9.28
N PHE A 77 -16.83 -5.06 -8.36
CA PHE A 77 -16.68 -3.64 -8.66
C PHE A 77 -15.43 -3.05 -8.00
N VAL A 78 -14.70 -2.23 -8.76
CA VAL A 78 -13.50 -1.53 -8.28
C VAL A 78 -13.56 -0.07 -8.70
N ALA A 79 -13.25 0.84 -7.78
CA ALA A 79 -13.12 2.27 -8.08
C ALA A 79 -11.65 2.70 -7.96
N ILE A 80 -11.19 3.49 -8.93
CA ILE A 80 -9.91 4.19 -8.91
C ILE A 80 -10.19 5.68 -8.79
N TYR A 81 -9.44 6.37 -7.94
CA TYR A 81 -9.54 7.80 -7.69
C TYR A 81 -8.24 8.48 -8.12
N ASN A 82 -8.34 9.45 -9.01
CA ASN A 82 -7.22 10.18 -9.61
C ASN A 82 -7.57 11.67 -9.67
N ASP A 83 -6.62 12.51 -10.08
CA ASP A 83 -6.89 13.92 -10.39
C ASP A 83 -7.83 14.06 -11.60
N LYS A 84 -8.54 15.18 -11.67
CA LYS A 84 -9.40 15.53 -12.81
C LYS A 84 -8.59 15.55 -14.11
N GLY A 85 -9.08 14.83 -15.11
CA GLY A 85 -8.44 14.73 -16.43
C GLY A 85 -7.41 13.61 -16.55
N ALA A 86 -7.09 12.92 -15.45
CA ALA A 86 -6.27 11.71 -15.51
C ALA A 86 -6.92 10.63 -16.37
N PHE A 87 -6.09 9.83 -17.04
CA PHE A 87 -6.57 8.78 -17.92
C PHE A 87 -7.22 7.63 -17.11
N CYS A 88 -8.41 7.21 -17.55
CA CYS A 88 -9.03 5.99 -17.05
C CYS A 88 -9.09 4.95 -18.17
N PRO A 89 -8.30 3.86 -18.08
CA PRO A 89 -8.28 2.84 -19.11
C PRO A 89 -9.67 2.24 -19.29
N ASN A 90 -10.00 1.84 -20.52
CA ASN A 90 -11.29 1.21 -20.82
C ASN A 90 -11.44 -0.17 -20.18
N SER A 91 -10.31 -0.84 -19.90
CA SER A 91 -10.29 -2.09 -19.15
C SER A 91 -8.98 -2.29 -18.42
N MET A 92 -9.01 -3.07 -17.34
CA MET A 92 -7.85 -3.46 -16.56
C MET A 92 -8.05 -4.83 -15.92
N LEU A 93 -7.00 -5.44 -15.39
CA LEU A 93 -7.13 -6.61 -14.51
C LEU A 93 -7.45 -6.14 -13.10
N CYS A 94 -8.42 -6.78 -12.47
CA CYS A 94 -8.82 -6.52 -11.09
C CYS A 94 -8.94 -7.84 -10.33
N LYS A 95 -8.76 -7.80 -9.01
CA LYS A 95 -9.00 -8.96 -8.15
C LYS A 95 -10.49 -9.30 -8.19
N LEU A 96 -10.80 -10.55 -8.52
CA LEU A 96 -12.15 -11.09 -8.45
C LEU A 96 -12.60 -11.11 -6.99
N ASN A 97 -13.75 -10.50 -6.71
CA ASN A 97 -14.37 -10.46 -5.40
C ASN A 97 -15.88 -10.69 -5.56
N PRO A 98 -16.35 -11.95 -5.51
CA PRO A 98 -17.76 -12.29 -5.74
C PRO A 98 -18.65 -11.95 -4.54
N ASP A 99 -18.08 -11.89 -3.34
CA ASP A 99 -18.81 -11.65 -2.08
C ASP A 99 -18.83 -10.17 -1.68
N ASP A 100 -18.39 -9.26 -2.55
CA ASP A 100 -18.39 -7.83 -2.27
C ASP A 100 -19.82 -7.26 -2.40
N SER A 101 -20.31 -6.61 -1.34
CA SER A 101 -21.61 -5.93 -1.35
C SER A 101 -21.56 -4.55 -1.99
N LYS A 102 -20.38 -4.11 -2.45
CA LYS A 102 -20.21 -2.82 -3.11
C LYS A 102 -21.01 -2.72 -4.40
N THR A 103 -21.57 -1.55 -4.62
CA THR A 103 -22.29 -1.20 -5.84
C THR A 103 -21.69 0.04 -6.47
N VAL A 104 -22.04 0.29 -7.73
CA VAL A 104 -21.68 1.56 -8.39
C VAL A 104 -22.23 2.75 -7.60
N GLY A 105 -23.45 2.62 -7.06
CA GLY A 105 -24.09 3.64 -6.24
C GLY A 105 -23.29 3.95 -4.97
N SER A 106 -22.80 2.93 -4.26
CA SER A 106 -22.01 3.14 -3.05
C SER A 106 -20.70 3.88 -3.34
N PHE A 107 -20.02 3.56 -4.45
CA PHE A 107 -18.82 4.29 -4.85
C PHE A 107 -19.10 5.75 -5.19
N VAL A 108 -20.16 6.01 -5.96
CA VAL A 108 -20.54 7.38 -6.35
C VAL A 108 -20.94 8.19 -5.12
N GLN A 109 -21.76 7.64 -4.23
CA GLN A 109 -22.17 8.35 -3.01
C GLN A 109 -20.99 8.68 -2.11
N ALA A 110 -20.07 7.73 -1.92
CA ALA A 110 -18.85 7.96 -1.14
C ALA A 110 -17.98 9.07 -1.77
N PHE A 111 -17.84 9.07 -3.10
CA PHE A 111 -17.04 10.05 -3.82
C PHE A 111 -17.63 11.46 -3.79
N MET A 112 -18.96 11.58 -3.86
CA MET A 112 -19.64 12.88 -3.89
C MET A 112 -19.76 13.54 -2.51
N LYS A 113 -19.58 12.78 -1.42
CA LYS A 113 -19.58 13.31 -0.04
C LYS A 113 -18.21 13.83 0.41
N LYS A 114 -17.17 13.56 -0.38
CA LYS A 114 -15.83 14.09 -0.18
C LYS A 114 -15.78 15.54 -0.70
#